data_AF-A0A6N6N3T5-F1
#
_entry.id   AF-A0A6N6N3T5-F1
#
_cell.length_a   1.000
_cell.length_b   1.000
_cell.length_c   1.000
_cell.angle_alpha   90.00
_cell.angle_beta   90.00
_cell.angle_gamma   90.00
#
_symmetry.space_group_name_H-M   'P 1'
#
loop_
_entity.id
_entity.type
_entity.pdbx_description
1 polymer ?
#
loop_
_entity_poly.entity_id
_entity_poly.type
_entity_poly.pdbx_seq_one_letter_code
_entity_poly.pdbx_strand_id
1 'polypeptide(L)'
;MSDKGSVWMGLLWASIFCLLAAGAGLGTGYVVDMKRRAPDEPEPVTLAAEYDFSGPVKPSHLAFTRKEILRLNATARSACSEFRKIDVRLAPLVDQDLSRPDTLMKMEIRLQLGSDSVIRSWGRKVKRRMLVRRLERTVALGMEEMRRSRESGRSFKTLYI
;
A
#
# COMPACT_ATOMS: atom_id res chain seq x y z
N MET A 1 58.93 -37.65 -38.75
CA MET A 1 58.91 -36.17 -38.61
C MET A 1 57.89 -35.83 -37.56
N SER A 2 58.28 -34.98 -36.60
CA SER A 2 57.66 -34.82 -35.29
C SER A 2 56.30 -34.09 -35.35
N ASP A 3 55.25 -34.70 -34.78
CA ASP A 3 53.85 -34.22 -34.68
C ASP A 3 53.71 -33.02 -33.73
N LYS A 4 54.45 -31.95 -34.01
CA LYS A 4 54.37 -30.69 -33.26
C LYS A 4 52.98 -30.05 -33.38
N GLY A 5 52.24 -30.30 -34.46
CA GLY A 5 50.89 -29.74 -34.67
C GLY A 5 49.82 -30.28 -33.70
N SER A 6 49.91 -31.54 -33.28
CA SER A 6 48.88 -32.18 -32.45
C SER A 6 48.95 -31.70 -30.99
N VAL A 7 50.15 -31.48 -30.46
CA VAL A 7 50.38 -31.00 -29.09
C VAL A 7 49.89 -29.55 -28.92
N TRP A 8 50.11 -28.71 -29.92
CA TRP A 8 49.62 -27.32 -29.91
C TRP A 8 48.10 -27.25 -29.97
N MET A 9 47.45 -28.13 -30.75
CA MET A 9 45.99 -28.19 -30.82
C MET A 9 45.38 -28.64 -29.49
N GLY A 10 45.98 -29.62 -28.81
CA GLY A 10 45.53 -30.08 -27.49
C GLY A 10 45.62 -28.99 -26.40
N LEU A 11 46.71 -28.22 -26.38
CA LEU A 11 46.88 -27.09 -25.46
C LEU A 11 45.86 -25.98 -25.70
N LEU A 12 45.52 -25.71 -26.96
CA LEU A 12 44.55 -24.67 -27.32
C LEU A 12 43.14 -25.07 -26.88
N TRP A 13 42.76 -26.34 -27.04
CA TRP A 13 41.48 -26.86 -26.56
C TRP A 13 41.40 -26.92 -25.04
N ALA A 14 42.48 -27.31 -24.34
CA ALA A 14 42.52 -27.32 -22.88
C ALA A 14 42.40 -25.90 -22.29
N SER A 15 43.04 -24.91 -22.92
CA SER A 15 42.92 -23.49 -22.55
C SER A 15 41.48 -22.97 -22.68
N ILE A 16 40.82 -23.24 -23.81
CA ILE A 16 39.42 -22.83 -24.05
C ILE A 16 38.48 -23.49 -23.01
N PHE A 17 38.70 -24.77 -22.70
CA PHE A 17 37.88 -25.49 -21.73
C PHE A 17 38.02 -24.90 -20.30
N CYS A 18 39.25 -24.57 -19.89
CA CYS A 18 39.48 -23.93 -18.59
C CYS A 18 38.84 -22.54 -18.49
N LEU A 19 38.86 -21.75 -19.57
CA LEU A 19 38.21 -20.43 -19.60
C LEU A 19 36.67 -20.54 -19.53
N LEU A 20 36.08 -21.51 -20.23
CA LEU A 20 34.63 -21.78 -20.16
C LEU A 20 34.21 -22.30 -18.78
N ALA A 21 35.00 -23.18 -18.16
CA ALA A 21 34.74 -23.69 -16.82
C ALA A 21 34.86 -22.59 -15.73
N ALA A 22 35.86 -21.70 -15.84
CA ALA A 22 35.99 -20.54 -14.96
C ALA A 22 34.81 -19.55 -15.11
N GLY A 23 34.34 -19.33 -16.34
CA GLY A 23 33.16 -18.51 -16.62
C GLY A 23 31.86 -19.10 -16.05
N ALA A 24 31.67 -20.42 -16.15
CA ALA A 24 30.51 -21.12 -15.58
C ALA A 24 30.54 -21.19 -14.04
N GLY A 25 31.73 -21.35 -13.44
CA GLY A 25 31.92 -21.36 -11.99
C GLY A 25 31.66 -20.00 -11.34
N LEU A 26 32.08 -18.91 -11.98
CA LEU A 26 31.83 -17.53 -11.50
C LEU A 26 30.39 -17.07 -11.74
N GLY A 27 29.76 -17.49 -12.85
CA GLY A 27 28.39 -17.10 -13.19
C GLY A 27 27.30 -17.78 -12.35
N THR A 28 27.52 -19.02 -11.92
CA THR A 28 26.51 -19.77 -11.16
C THR A 28 26.49 -19.40 -9.67
N GLY A 29 27.65 -19.12 -9.06
CA GLY A 29 27.73 -18.68 -7.66
C GLY A 29 27.05 -17.33 -7.41
N TYR A 30 27.26 -16.35 -8.29
CA TYR A 30 26.72 -15.00 -8.13
C TYR A 30 25.19 -14.91 -8.29
N VAL A 31 24.62 -15.75 -9.17
CA VAL A 31 23.17 -15.79 -9.43
C VAL A 31 22.43 -16.57 -8.34
N VAL A 32 23.08 -17.55 -7.71
CA VAL A 32 22.51 -18.31 -6.59
C VAL A 32 22.53 -17.49 -5.30
N ASP A 33 23.55 -16.66 -5.08
CA ASP A 33 23.64 -15.81 -3.88
C ASP A 33 22.63 -14.65 -3.90
N MET A 34 22.31 -14.10 -5.09
CA MET A 34 21.22 -13.13 -5.24
C MET A 34 19.83 -13.68 -4.86
N LYS A 35 19.61 -14.99 -4.99
CA LYS A 35 18.34 -15.63 -4.61
C LYS A 35 18.29 -16.05 -3.13
N ARG A 36 19.40 -15.95 -2.40
CA ARG A 36 19.54 -16.37 -1.00
C ARG A 36 19.57 -15.22 0.01
N ARG A 37 19.48 -13.97 -0.42
CA ARG A 37 19.07 -12.88 0.48
C ARG A 37 17.70 -13.23 1.02
N ALA A 38 17.66 -13.59 2.31
CA ALA A 38 16.43 -13.69 3.08
C ALA A 38 15.52 -12.50 2.70
N PRO A 39 14.21 -12.71 2.54
CA PRO A 39 13.32 -11.56 2.33
C PRO A 39 13.53 -10.65 3.53
N ASP A 40 14.16 -9.49 3.30
CA ASP A 40 14.22 -8.42 4.29
C ASP A 40 12.84 -8.34 4.91
N GLU A 41 12.74 -8.54 6.23
CA GLU A 41 11.46 -8.42 6.92
C GLU A 41 10.84 -7.11 6.47
N PRO A 42 9.69 -7.14 5.78
CA PRO A 42 9.21 -5.97 5.08
C PRO A 42 8.97 -4.88 6.12
N GLU A 43 9.64 -3.74 5.95
CA GLU A 43 9.59 -2.65 6.93
C GLU A 43 8.14 -2.37 7.37
N PRO A 44 7.91 -2.19 8.68
CA PRO A 44 6.59 -1.94 9.21
C PRO A 44 6.02 -0.66 8.58
N VAL A 45 4.93 -0.80 7.82
CA VAL A 45 4.27 0.34 7.17
C VAL A 45 3.30 0.95 8.17
N THR A 46 3.51 2.21 8.52
CA THR A 46 2.62 2.98 9.38
C THR A 46 1.51 3.65 8.58
N LEU A 47 0.35 3.83 9.22
CA LEU A 47 -0.78 4.54 8.64
C LEU A 47 -0.45 6.04 8.55
N ALA A 48 -0.84 6.68 7.45
CA ALA A 48 -0.61 8.10 7.21
C ALA A 48 -1.28 8.99 8.28
N ALA A 49 -0.62 10.07 8.66
CA ALA A 49 -1.03 10.95 9.77
C ALA A 49 -2.32 11.73 9.50
N GLU A 50 -2.74 11.83 8.24
CA GLU A 50 -3.97 12.46 7.80
C GLU A 50 -5.20 11.66 8.26
N TYR A 51 -5.06 10.35 8.49
CA TYR A 51 -6.12 9.54 9.05
C TYR A 51 -6.15 9.66 10.57
N ASP A 52 -7.29 10.11 11.10
CA ASP A 52 -7.57 10.05 12.52
C ASP A 52 -8.72 9.09 12.77
N PHE A 53 -8.48 8.06 13.58
CA PHE A 53 -9.48 7.06 13.93
C PHE A 53 -10.09 7.40 15.28
N SER A 54 -11.23 8.09 15.21
CA SER A 54 -12.02 8.47 16.38
C SER A 54 -13.04 7.38 16.73
N GLY A 55 -13.43 7.30 18.00
CA GLY A 55 -14.38 6.30 18.48
C GLY A 55 -13.76 5.03 19.07
N PRO A 56 -14.61 4.03 19.42
CA PRO A 56 -14.19 2.85 20.19
C PRO A 56 -13.32 1.87 19.42
N VAL A 57 -13.37 1.88 18.07
CA VAL A 57 -12.55 1.01 17.24
C VAL A 57 -11.30 1.74 16.77
N LYS A 58 -10.12 1.22 17.14
CA LYS A 58 -8.81 1.74 16.77
C LYS A 58 -8.20 0.95 15.60
N PRO A 59 -7.25 1.53 14.85
CA PRO A 59 -6.57 0.83 13.76
C PRO A 59 -5.93 -0.50 14.19
N SER A 60 -5.40 -0.56 15.42
CA SER A 60 -4.84 -1.77 16.03
C SER A 60 -5.85 -2.91 16.15
N HIS A 61 -7.14 -2.61 16.39
CA HIS A 61 -8.20 -3.61 16.50
C HIS A 61 -8.61 -4.19 15.13
N LEU A 62 -8.32 -3.49 14.04
CA LEU A 62 -8.74 -3.86 12.70
C LEU A 62 -7.76 -4.82 12.01
N ALA A 63 -6.56 -5.01 12.57
CA ALA A 63 -5.50 -5.84 12.00
C ALA A 63 -5.30 -5.56 10.50
N PHE A 64 -5.09 -4.29 10.13
CA PHE A 64 -4.88 -3.93 8.73
C PHE A 64 -3.67 -4.65 8.15
N THR A 65 -3.85 -5.28 6.99
CA THR A 65 -2.74 -5.86 6.25
C THR A 65 -1.84 -4.77 5.69
N ARG A 66 -0.56 -5.08 5.44
CA ARG A 66 0.38 -4.15 4.78
C ARG A 66 -0.19 -3.56 3.48
N LYS A 67 -0.87 -4.38 2.67
CA LYS A 67 -1.52 -3.95 1.42
C LYS A 67 -2.65 -2.96 1.66
N GLU A 68 -3.42 -3.15 2.72
CA GLU A 68 -4.49 -2.21 3.11
C GLU A 68 -3.90 -0.86 3.56
N ILE A 69 -2.83 -0.87 4.36
CA ILE A 69 -2.17 0.36 4.83
C ILE A 69 -1.60 1.14 3.63
N LEU A 70 -0.92 0.46 2.70
CA LEU A 70 -0.38 1.11 1.50
C LEU A 70 -1.46 1.77 0.65
N ARG A 71 -2.63 1.13 0.52
CA ARG A 71 -3.78 1.68 -0.20
C ARG A 71 -4.38 2.91 0.48
N LEU A 72 -4.55 2.85 1.80
CA LEU A 72 -5.00 4.00 2.59
C LEU A 72 -4.01 5.16 2.46
N ASN A 73 -2.70 4.89 2.60
CA ASN A 73 -1.66 5.91 2.48
C ASN A 73 -1.61 6.53 1.08
N ALA A 74 -1.76 5.74 0.01
CA ALA A 74 -1.86 6.27 -1.34
C ALA A 74 -3.07 7.20 -1.49
N THR A 75 -4.21 6.84 -0.90
CA THR A 75 -5.42 7.67 -0.89
C THR A 75 -5.21 8.96 -0.13
N ALA A 76 -4.59 8.92 1.07
CA ALA A 76 -4.27 10.11 1.84
C ALA A 76 -3.35 11.06 1.05
N ARG A 77 -2.30 10.53 0.41
CA ARG A 77 -1.40 11.34 -0.44
C ARG A 77 -2.12 11.98 -1.62
N SER A 78 -3.05 11.29 -2.26
CA SER A 78 -3.84 11.90 -3.35
C SER A 78 -4.80 12.99 -2.86
N ALA A 79 -5.20 12.93 -1.60
CA ALA A 79 -6.20 13.79 -1.03
C ALA A 79 -5.63 14.93 -0.16
N CYS A 80 -4.33 14.92 0.15
CA CYS A 80 -3.71 15.87 1.07
C CYS A 80 -3.67 17.32 0.54
N SER A 81 -3.75 17.51 -0.78
CA SER A 81 -3.90 18.83 -1.39
C SER A 81 -5.29 19.45 -1.14
N GLU A 82 -6.28 18.61 -0.84
CA GLU A 82 -7.68 19.00 -0.69
C GLU A 82 -8.14 18.96 0.76
N PHE A 83 -7.72 17.96 1.51
CA PHE A 83 -8.13 17.71 2.88
C PHE A 83 -6.93 17.76 3.82
N ARG A 84 -7.06 18.59 4.85
CA ARG A 84 -6.13 18.64 5.98
C ARG A 84 -6.22 17.38 6.85
N LYS A 85 -7.41 16.78 6.97
CA LYS A 85 -7.65 15.65 7.87
C LYS A 85 -8.79 14.76 7.36
N ILE A 86 -8.63 13.45 7.54
CA ILE A 86 -9.61 12.40 7.27
C ILE A 86 -9.98 11.75 8.61
N ASP A 87 -11.02 12.26 9.27
CA ASP A 87 -11.53 11.71 10.52
C ASP A 87 -12.50 10.56 10.22
N VAL A 88 -12.14 9.37 10.70
CA VAL A 88 -12.86 8.12 10.51
C VAL A 88 -13.37 7.66 11.85
N ARG A 89 -14.69 7.73 12.05
CA ARG A 89 -15.33 7.22 13.25
C ARG A 89 -15.89 5.83 13.02
N LEU A 90 -15.38 4.86 13.77
CA LEU A 90 -15.82 3.47 13.71
C LEU A 90 -16.44 3.02 15.03
N ALA A 91 -17.59 2.37 14.95
CA ALA A 91 -18.25 1.75 16.08
C ALA A 91 -18.72 0.32 15.72
N PRO A 92 -18.55 -0.67 16.63
CA PRO A 92 -19.13 -1.98 16.42
C PRO A 92 -20.66 -1.91 16.46
N LEU A 93 -21.32 -2.80 15.72
CA LEU A 93 -22.77 -2.95 15.84
C LEU A 93 -23.19 -3.84 17.01
N VAL A 94 -22.34 -4.81 17.38
CA VAL A 94 -22.52 -5.81 18.45
C VAL A 94 -21.10 -6.20 18.92
N ASP A 95 -20.94 -6.79 20.13
CA ASP A 95 -19.68 -7.33 20.66
C ASP A 95 -19.08 -8.42 19.75
N GLN A 96 -18.42 -7.97 18.69
CA GLN A 96 -17.89 -8.79 17.62
C GLN A 96 -16.38 -8.63 17.53
N ASP A 97 -15.71 -9.71 17.17
CA ASP A 97 -14.30 -9.71 16.83
C ASP A 97 -14.04 -8.82 15.60
N LEU A 98 -13.39 -7.68 15.82
CA LEU A 98 -13.16 -6.64 14.81
C LEU A 98 -12.15 -7.04 13.72
N SER A 99 -11.38 -8.11 13.96
CA SER A 99 -10.45 -8.67 12.98
C SER A 99 -11.15 -9.49 11.90
N ARG A 100 -12.37 -10.01 12.19
CA ARG A 100 -13.07 -10.90 11.26
C ARG A 100 -13.56 -10.14 10.02
N PRO A 101 -13.34 -10.67 8.81
CA PRO A 101 -13.72 -10.01 7.55
C PRO A 101 -15.20 -9.62 7.44
N ASP A 102 -16.10 -10.41 8.03
CA ASP A 102 -17.56 -10.22 7.94
C ASP A 102 -18.16 -9.38 9.08
N THR A 103 -17.36 -8.96 10.06
CA THR A 103 -17.80 -8.10 11.15
C THR A 103 -18.35 -6.78 10.64
N LEU A 104 -19.55 -6.44 11.11
CA LEU A 104 -20.28 -5.25 10.70
C LEU A 104 -20.00 -4.09 11.65
N MET A 105 -19.61 -2.95 11.08
CA MET A 105 -19.31 -1.72 11.80
C MET A 105 -20.15 -0.57 11.26
N LYS A 106 -20.50 0.38 12.12
CA LYS A 106 -20.96 1.71 11.69
C LYS A 106 -19.72 2.56 11.42
N MET A 107 -19.68 3.15 10.23
CA MET A 107 -18.60 4.02 9.79
C MET A 107 -19.18 5.39 9.44
N GLU A 108 -18.63 6.43 10.06
CA GLU A 108 -18.84 7.84 9.72
C GLU A 108 -17.50 8.42 9.30
N ILE A 109 -17.48 9.27 8.26
CA ILE A 109 -16.25 9.89 7.76
C ILE A 109 -16.47 11.39 7.69
N ARG A 110 -15.47 12.16 8.14
CA ARG A 110 -15.40 13.62 8.01
C ARG A 110 -14.09 13.99 7.33
N LEU A 111 -14.21 14.64 6.18
CA LEU A 111 -13.10 15.17 5.40
C LEU A 111 -13.00 16.66 5.72
N GLN A 112 -11.96 17.06 6.42
CA GLN A 112 -11.74 18.44 6.83
C GLN A 112 -10.84 19.14 5.83
N LEU A 113 -11.30 20.26 5.29
CA LEU A 113 -10.53 21.10 4.38
C LEU A 113 -9.70 22.16 5.10
N GLY A 114 -10.33 22.87 6.04
CA GLY A 114 -9.78 24.01 6.76
C GLY A 114 -10.40 24.14 8.15
N SER A 115 -10.44 25.34 8.73
CA SER A 115 -11.05 25.58 10.04
C SER A 115 -12.56 25.32 10.06
N ASP A 116 -13.26 25.70 8.99
CA ASP A 116 -14.73 25.81 9.03
C ASP A 116 -15.47 24.96 7.99
N SER A 117 -14.77 24.33 7.03
CA SER A 117 -15.40 23.54 5.96
C SER A 117 -15.13 22.04 6.11
N VAL A 118 -16.22 21.27 6.14
CA VAL A 118 -16.19 19.81 6.31
C VAL A 118 -17.11 19.11 5.31
N ILE A 119 -16.63 18.05 4.67
CA ILE A 119 -17.48 17.09 3.96
C ILE A 119 -17.73 15.90 4.88
N ARG A 120 -19.00 15.55 5.10
CA ARG A 120 -19.40 14.49 6.02
C ARG A 120 -20.16 13.40 5.30
N SER A 121 -19.76 12.16 5.49
CA SER A 121 -20.60 11.01 5.12
C SER A 121 -21.35 10.49 6.33
N TRP A 122 -22.66 10.22 6.15
CA TRP A 122 -23.48 9.64 7.21
C TRP A 122 -23.00 8.25 7.63
N GLY A 123 -23.39 7.85 8.83
CA GLY A 123 -23.08 6.53 9.39
C GLY A 123 -23.59 5.40 8.49
N ARG A 124 -22.68 4.75 7.76
CA ARG A 124 -22.99 3.60 6.91
C ARG A 124 -22.52 2.32 7.58
N LYS A 125 -23.33 1.26 7.46
CA LYS A 125 -22.92 -0.09 7.87
C LYS A 125 -21.92 -0.62 6.86
N VAL A 126 -20.74 -1.06 7.32
CA VAL A 126 -19.67 -1.59 6.47
C VAL A 126 -19.10 -2.86 7.10
N LYS A 127 -18.87 -3.88 6.28
CA LYS A 127 -18.12 -5.08 6.68
C LYS A 127 -16.63 -4.75 6.77
N ARG A 128 -15.89 -5.34 7.71
CA ARG A 128 -14.43 -5.17 7.85
C ARG A 128 -13.68 -5.37 6.52
N ARG A 129 -14.00 -6.40 5.75
CA ARG A 129 -13.40 -6.68 4.44
C ARG A 129 -13.62 -5.59 3.38
N MET A 130 -14.67 -4.79 3.55
CA MET A 130 -15.06 -3.71 2.63
C MET A 130 -14.61 -2.34 3.13
N LEU A 131 -14.06 -2.24 4.35
CA LEU A 131 -13.75 -0.98 5.02
C LEU A 131 -12.81 -0.10 4.19
N VAL A 132 -11.66 -0.65 3.78
CA VAL A 132 -10.66 0.09 3.00
C VAL A 132 -11.22 0.58 1.67
N ARG A 133 -11.90 -0.31 0.93
CA ARG A 133 -12.55 0.06 -0.34
C ARG A 133 -13.60 1.15 -0.16
N ARG A 134 -14.31 1.13 0.98
CA ARG A 134 -15.33 2.13 1.28
C ARG A 134 -14.72 3.47 1.65
N LEU A 135 -13.62 3.47 2.43
CA LEU A 135 -12.85 4.66 2.76
C LEU A 135 -12.33 5.35 1.50
N GLU A 136 -11.65 4.60 0.63
CA GLU A 136 -11.16 5.08 -0.66
C GLU A 136 -12.28 5.75 -1.48
N ARG A 137 -13.42 5.06 -1.59
CA ARG A 137 -14.56 5.57 -2.35
C ARG A 137 -15.14 6.85 -1.74
N THR A 138 -15.25 6.94 -0.42
CA THR A 138 -15.78 8.14 0.23
C THR A 138 -14.83 9.32 0.09
N VAL A 139 -13.51 9.11 0.19
CA VAL A 139 -12.52 10.17 -0.05
C VAL A 139 -12.57 10.64 -1.49
N ALA A 140 -12.63 9.72 -2.46
CA ALA A 140 -12.74 10.07 -3.88
C ALA A 140 -14.01 10.88 -4.20
N LEU A 141 -15.16 10.48 -3.64
CA LEU A 141 -16.40 11.26 -3.77
C LEU A 141 -16.26 12.65 -3.14
N GLY A 142 -15.61 12.75 -1.98
CA GLY A 142 -15.34 14.04 -1.36
C GLY A 142 -14.48 14.95 -2.25
N MET A 143 -13.43 14.41 -2.87
CA MET A 143 -12.57 15.18 -3.79
C MET A 143 -13.35 15.65 -5.02
N GLU A 144 -14.22 14.81 -5.56
CA GLU A 144 -15.07 15.16 -6.70
C GLU A 144 -16.04 16.29 -6.35
N GLU A 145 -16.71 16.20 -5.20
CA GLU A 145 -17.60 17.25 -4.73
C GLU A 145 -16.84 18.56 -4.42
N MET A 146 -15.61 18.47 -3.92
CA MET A 146 -14.76 19.65 -3.77
C MET A 146 -14.46 20.34 -5.08
N ARG A 147 -14.09 19.56 -6.10
CA ARG A 147 -13.85 20.09 -7.45
C ARG A 147 -15.09 20.78 -7.98
N ARG A 148 -16.27 20.14 -7.88
CA ARG A 148 -17.56 20.71 -8.31
C ARG A 148 -17.90 22.01 -7.58
N SER A 149 -17.67 22.06 -6.27
CA SER A 149 -17.94 23.26 -5.47
C SER A 149 -17.06 24.44 -5.89
N ARG A 150 -15.77 24.18 -6.16
CA ARG A 150 -14.83 25.19 -6.66
C ARG A 150 -15.22 25.69 -8.04
N GLU A 151 -15.53 24.78 -8.97
CA GLU A 151 -15.97 25.13 -10.32
C GLU A 151 -17.26 25.95 -10.33
N SER A 152 -18.16 25.70 -9.37
CA SER A 152 -19.42 26.43 -9.21
C SER A 152 -19.26 27.76 -8.45
N GLY A 153 -18.07 28.08 -7.95
CA GLY A 153 -17.84 29.27 -7.10
C GLY A 153 -18.62 29.25 -5.78
N ARG A 154 -19.06 28.07 -5.31
CA ARG A 154 -19.88 27.94 -4.09
C ARG A 154 -18.98 27.66 -2.89
N SER A 155 -19.25 28.34 -1.77
CA SER A 155 -18.68 28.03 -0.47
C SER A 155 -19.67 27.22 0.37
N PHE A 156 -19.15 26.40 1.28
CA PHE A 156 -19.97 25.64 2.21
C PHE A 156 -19.28 25.48 3.56
N LYS A 157 -20.08 25.44 4.62
CA LYS A 157 -19.64 25.04 5.96
C LYS A 157 -19.67 23.53 6.12
N THR A 158 -20.72 22.88 5.64
CA THR A 158 -20.84 21.42 5.67
C THR A 158 -21.51 20.89 4.41
N LEU A 159 -20.88 19.90 3.78
CA LEU A 159 -21.43 19.16 2.64
C LEU A 159 -21.66 17.70 3.04
N TYR A 160 -22.79 17.11 2.63
CA TYR A 160 -23.13 15.72 2.97
C TYR A 160 -23.03 14.79 1.75
N ILE A 161 -22.39 13.62 1.91
CA ILE A 161 -22.17 12.61 0.85
C ILE A 161 -22.53 11.16 1.22
#